data_AF-A1DMA8-F1
#
_entry.id   AF-A1DMA8-F1
#
_cell.length_a   1.000
_cell.length_b   1.000
_cell.length_c   1.000
_cell.angle_alpha   90.00
_cell.angle_beta   90.00
_cell.angle_gamma   90.00
#
_symmetry.space_group_name_H-M   'P 1'
#
loop_
_entity.id
_entity.type
_entity.pdbx_description
1 polymer ?
#
loop_
_entity_poly.entity_id
_entity_poly.type
_entity_poly.pdbx_seq_one_letter_code
_entity_poly.pdbx_strand_id
1 'polypeptide(L)'
;MATEMQAAPVLSTPDSLILEATEPIARQNATRTLSDEELSITYDIERTLQEIRQARYKRIALQFPDDMLPDAPRVFQLLSRGLARRDVDKTTVEKNGNGTDGAESEKLARDVSQLSVDDKPEPEPRLYILADTSYGTCCVDEVAAEHVNADVVVHYGRSCLSPTARLPVIYVFTHKELPIEPVIQAFKATYPDQATKIILAADVTYCDHIPAVYARLVEEGYTNLYATELIHCPSSAIPNRTVPDSVRENPESLSEWQLFHISDPPTALLLTLASRVAAIHIYPTTDAPSDNVKPLPASTSAALGRRYAILTRLSTVPIFGILINTLSVKNYLHIVEHVKQKIADAGKKSYMFVVGKLNAAKVANFSEIGGWVVIGCWESSLVDSKDFWKPVITPFELELALKGDHERVWTGAWQSDFQSILDQPAEEAQTADHEGSPNGDDDMSEPESAPPEFDLRTGRYVSHTRPMRNPAPRVSAQGDDAVSAAGGPAAARALARRAKGELAMIGGAVSPGAEFLRSQRTWKGLGSDFDIQYDEEDPSDSTLVVEGRKGIARGYTVGDSIEKH
;
A
#
# COMPACT_ATOMS: atom_id res chain seq x y z
N MET A 1 -29.24 -34.26 -5.94
CA MET A 1 -29.70 -34.26 -4.53
C MET A 1 -28.67 -33.50 -3.74
N ALA A 2 -28.97 -32.26 -3.35
CA ALA A 2 -28.07 -31.41 -2.60
C ALA A 2 -28.29 -31.67 -1.11
N THR A 3 -27.25 -32.09 -0.40
CA THR A 3 -27.23 -32.20 1.05
C THR A 3 -27.20 -30.80 1.65
N GLU A 4 -28.21 -30.47 2.46
CA GLU A 4 -28.24 -29.23 3.25
C GLU A 4 -27.04 -29.20 4.20
N MET A 5 -26.23 -28.14 4.12
CA MET A 5 -25.16 -27.88 5.08
C MET A 5 -25.78 -27.44 6.41
N GLN A 6 -25.82 -28.35 7.39
CA GLN A 6 -26.43 -28.11 8.71
C GLN A 6 -25.53 -27.35 9.70
N ALA A 7 -24.29 -27.01 9.34
CA ALA A 7 -23.37 -26.24 10.18
C ALA A 7 -22.38 -25.42 9.35
N ALA A 8 -22.06 -24.21 9.81
CA ALA A 8 -21.01 -23.39 9.23
C ALA A 8 -19.64 -24.09 9.37
N PRO A 9 -18.76 -24.02 8.37
CA PRO A 9 -17.40 -24.55 8.49
C PRO A 9 -16.69 -23.82 9.64
N VAL A 10 -16.00 -24.59 10.48
CA VAL A 10 -15.23 -24.07 11.61
C VAL A 10 -14.13 -23.14 11.06
N LEU A 11 -14.26 -21.83 11.32
CA LEU A 11 -13.34 -20.78 10.84
C LEU A 11 -12.07 -20.64 11.69
N SER A 12 -11.94 -21.43 12.76
CA SER A 12 -10.73 -21.54 13.57
C SER A 12 -10.07 -22.88 13.29
N THR A 13 -8.81 -22.86 12.88
CA THR A 13 -7.95 -24.05 12.93
C THR A 13 -7.97 -24.62 14.35
N PRO A 14 -8.35 -25.89 14.55
CA PRO A 14 -8.19 -26.54 15.85
C PRO A 14 -6.72 -26.44 16.27
N ASP A 15 -6.45 -26.17 17.55
CA ASP A 15 -5.09 -26.01 18.08
C ASP A 15 -4.17 -27.22 17.79
N SER A 16 -4.76 -28.37 17.48
CA SER A 16 -4.07 -29.60 17.08
C SER A 16 -3.53 -29.63 15.64
N LEU A 17 -3.87 -28.66 14.78
CA LEU A 17 -3.46 -28.59 13.37
C LEU A 17 -2.50 -27.43 13.07
N ILE A 18 -2.04 -26.69 14.08
CA ILE A 18 -1.15 -25.53 13.93
C ILE A 18 0.24 -25.91 13.37
N LEU A 19 0.60 -27.20 13.32
CA LEU A 19 1.93 -27.67 12.95
C LEU A 19 1.98 -28.60 11.72
N GLU A 20 0.90 -28.73 10.96
CA GLU A 20 1.02 -29.35 9.63
C GLU A 20 1.50 -28.29 8.64
N ALA A 21 2.79 -28.37 8.31
CA ALA A 21 3.46 -27.51 7.35
C ALA A 21 2.64 -27.45 6.05
N THR A 22 2.11 -26.27 5.74
CA THR A 22 1.64 -25.98 4.39
C THR A 22 2.85 -26.12 3.48
N GLU A 23 2.76 -26.93 2.42
CA GLU A 23 3.85 -27.04 1.46
C GLU A 23 4.24 -25.62 1.01
N PRO A 24 5.51 -25.23 1.14
CA PRO A 24 5.93 -23.89 0.76
C PRO A 24 5.66 -23.71 -0.74
N ILE A 25 4.90 -22.66 -1.08
CA ILE A 25 4.67 -22.22 -2.47
C ILE A 25 6.00 -21.86 -3.15
N ALA A 26 7.04 -21.57 -2.35
CA ALA A 26 8.40 -21.49 -2.83
C ALA A 26 8.95 -22.91 -3.07
N ARG A 27 9.26 -23.23 -4.34
CA ARG A 27 10.24 -24.26 -4.65
C ARG A 27 11.48 -23.92 -3.82
N GLN A 28 11.75 -24.73 -2.79
CA GLN A 28 13.03 -24.69 -2.10
C GLN A 28 14.07 -25.09 -3.13
N ASN A 29 14.62 -24.11 -3.85
CA ASN A 29 15.93 -24.28 -4.45
C ASN A 29 16.82 -24.61 -3.27
N ALA A 30 17.26 -25.88 -3.22
CA ALA A 30 18.08 -26.42 -2.16
C ALA A 30 19.07 -25.35 -1.68
N THR A 31 18.99 -24.99 -0.40
CA THR A 31 19.84 -23.99 0.26
C THR A 31 21.27 -24.16 -0.20
N ARG A 32 21.67 -23.37 -1.20
CA ARG A 32 23.06 -23.23 -1.58
C ARG A 32 23.63 -22.39 -0.46
N THR A 33 24.28 -23.04 0.50
CA THR A 33 24.99 -22.33 1.57
C THR A 33 26.12 -21.55 0.91
N LEU A 34 25.84 -20.29 0.56
CA LEU A 34 26.82 -19.37 0.00
C LEU A 34 27.98 -19.24 1.00
N SER A 35 29.21 -19.14 0.51
CA SER A 35 30.37 -18.79 1.34
C SER A 35 30.24 -17.37 1.89
N ASP A 36 31.02 -17.04 2.93
CA ASP A 36 31.02 -15.68 3.50
C ASP A 36 31.49 -14.63 2.46
N GLU A 37 32.37 -15.01 1.53
CA GLU A 37 32.85 -14.16 0.43
C GLU A 37 31.75 -13.92 -0.61
N GLU A 38 31.07 -14.97 -1.06
CA GLU A 38 29.93 -14.84 -1.99
C GLU A 38 28.80 -14.00 -1.38
N LEU A 39 28.51 -14.17 -0.08
CA LEU A 39 27.54 -13.32 0.64
C LEU A 39 28.00 -11.87 0.71
N SER A 40 29.29 -11.63 0.96
CA SER A 40 29.85 -10.27 1.02
C SER A 40 29.66 -9.52 -0.29
N ILE A 41 29.85 -10.21 -1.41
CA ILE A 41 29.66 -9.67 -2.76
C ILE A 41 28.16 -9.50 -3.07
N THR A 42 27.37 -10.55 -2.83
CA THR A 42 25.93 -10.54 -3.14
C THR A 42 25.20 -9.44 -2.38
N TYR A 43 25.47 -9.29 -1.08
CA TYR A 43 24.82 -8.30 -0.21
C TYR A 43 25.61 -6.98 -0.08
N ASP A 44 26.60 -6.76 -0.94
CA ASP A 44 27.41 -5.52 -1.02
C ASP A 44 27.79 -4.95 0.37
N ILE A 45 28.39 -5.83 1.18
CA ILE A 45 28.64 -5.57 2.60
C ILE A 45 29.66 -4.43 2.76
N GLU A 46 30.68 -4.38 1.91
CA GLU A 46 31.75 -3.38 1.99
C GLU A 46 31.24 -1.96 1.73
N ARG A 47 30.43 -1.78 0.67
CA ARG A 47 29.78 -0.50 0.38
C ARG A 47 28.83 -0.09 1.49
N THR A 48 28.01 -1.03 1.97
CA THR A 48 27.07 -0.77 3.07
C THR A 48 27.80 -0.28 4.34
N LEU A 49 28.92 -0.91 4.69
CA LEU A 49 29.78 -0.48 5.80
C LEU A 49 30.39 0.90 5.59
N GLN A 50 30.76 1.25 4.36
CA GLN A 50 31.29 2.57 4.04
C GLN A 50 30.23 3.64 4.22
N GLU A 51 29.03 3.44 3.66
CA GLU A 51 27.91 4.39 3.76
C GLU A 51 27.46 4.60 5.20
N ILE A 52 27.33 3.51 5.99
CA ILE A 52 26.96 3.59 7.41
C ILE A 52 27.96 4.46 8.21
N ARG A 53 29.26 4.28 7.95
CA ARG A 53 30.31 5.04 8.64
C ARG A 53 30.38 6.49 8.20
N GLN A 54 30.24 6.76 6.89
CA GLN A 54 30.28 8.12 6.36
C GLN A 54 29.16 8.98 6.94
N ALA A 55 27.95 8.42 7.03
CA ALA A 55 26.78 9.10 7.60
C ALA A 55 26.70 9.03 9.14
N ARG A 56 27.56 8.24 9.79
CA ARG A 56 27.60 8.03 11.26
C ARG A 56 26.26 7.55 11.83
N TYR A 57 25.57 6.63 11.13
CA TYR A 57 24.32 6.06 11.63
C TYR A 57 24.57 5.19 12.87
N LYS A 58 23.68 5.27 13.87
CA LYS A 58 23.81 4.56 15.16
C LYS A 58 22.83 3.41 15.28
N ARG A 59 21.62 3.54 14.73
CA ARG A 59 20.60 2.48 14.73
C ARG A 59 20.23 2.17 13.30
N ILE A 60 20.53 0.97 12.86
CA ILE A 60 20.37 0.56 11.47
C ILE A 60 19.36 -0.58 11.42
N ALA A 61 18.27 -0.39 10.69
CA ALA A 61 17.31 -1.44 10.40
C ALA A 61 17.71 -2.18 9.11
N LEU A 62 17.72 -3.50 9.14
CA LEU A 62 18.03 -4.37 8.01
C LEU A 62 16.73 -5.03 7.55
N GLN A 63 16.30 -4.73 6.33
CA GLN A 63 15.07 -5.25 5.75
C GLN A 63 15.41 -6.25 4.63
N PHE A 64 14.93 -7.47 4.77
CA PHE A 64 15.11 -8.54 3.79
C PHE A 64 13.75 -8.95 3.22
N PRO A 65 13.68 -9.35 1.94
CA PRO A 65 12.51 -10.02 1.41
C PRO A 65 12.41 -11.43 2.00
N ASP A 66 11.19 -12.00 2.01
CA ASP A 66 10.87 -13.27 2.65
C ASP A 66 11.79 -14.43 2.20
N ASP A 67 12.24 -14.43 0.94
CA ASP A 67 13.12 -15.44 0.35
C ASP A 67 14.60 -15.31 0.78
N MET A 68 15.04 -14.11 1.17
CA MET A 68 16.41 -13.82 1.62
C MET A 68 16.55 -13.73 3.14
N LEU A 69 15.43 -13.75 3.88
CA LEU A 69 15.42 -13.73 5.34
C LEU A 69 16.31 -14.82 6.00
N PRO A 70 16.46 -16.05 5.43
CA PRO A 70 17.39 -17.05 5.96
C PRO A 70 18.87 -16.59 6.03
N ASP A 71 19.29 -15.67 5.16
CA ASP A 71 20.66 -15.16 5.12
C ASP A 71 20.90 -14.02 6.14
N ALA A 72 19.82 -13.42 6.66
CA ALA A 72 19.87 -12.23 7.51
C ALA A 72 20.82 -12.36 8.73
N PRO A 73 20.86 -13.50 9.47
CA PRO A 73 21.79 -13.66 10.59
C PRO A 73 23.26 -13.61 10.18
N ARG A 74 23.62 -14.13 9.00
CA ARG A 74 25.00 -14.14 8.50
C ARG A 74 25.41 -12.75 8.02
N VAL A 75 24.53 -12.09 7.26
CA VAL A 75 24.72 -10.69 6.85
C VAL A 75 24.91 -9.77 8.06
N PHE A 76 24.09 -9.95 9.10
CA PHE A 76 24.21 -9.25 10.37
C PHE A 76 25.60 -9.45 11.01
N GLN A 77 26.10 -10.70 11.05
CA GLN A 77 27.42 -11.00 11.61
C GLN A 77 28.56 -10.34 10.82
N LEU A 78 28.48 -10.36 9.48
CA LEU A 78 29.47 -9.71 8.61
C LEU A 78 29.50 -8.19 8.82
N LEU A 79 28.32 -7.55 8.87
CA LEU A 79 28.21 -6.12 9.15
C LEU A 79 28.72 -5.78 10.55
N SER A 80 28.33 -6.53 11.58
CA SER A 80 28.76 -6.30 12.96
C SER A 80 30.29 -6.43 13.10
N ARG A 81 30.90 -7.47 12.52
CA ARG A 81 32.38 -7.64 12.48
C ARG A 81 33.05 -6.50 11.72
N GLY A 82 32.46 -6.09 10.60
CA GLY A 82 32.95 -4.97 9.79
C GLY A 82 32.97 -3.67 10.58
N LEU A 83 31.87 -3.33 11.26
CA LEU A 83 31.77 -2.12 12.07
C LEU A 83 32.78 -2.11 13.22
N ALA A 84 32.96 -3.24 13.92
CA ALA A 84 33.90 -3.34 15.05
C ALA A 84 35.39 -3.27 14.68
N ARG A 85 35.79 -3.79 13.50
CA ARG A 85 37.21 -3.92 13.11
C ARG A 85 37.98 -2.59 13.01
N ARG A 86 37.32 -1.46 12.73
CA ARG A 86 38.01 -0.19 12.44
C ARG A 86 38.16 0.74 13.64
N ASP A 87 37.42 0.52 14.71
CA ASP A 87 37.68 1.20 16.00
C ASP A 87 39.00 0.72 16.62
N VAL A 88 39.38 -0.54 16.38
CA VAL A 88 40.68 -1.06 16.78
C VAL A 88 41.83 -0.36 16.04
N ASP A 89 41.73 -0.18 14.72
CA ASP A 89 42.80 0.44 13.90
C ASP A 89 43.06 1.91 14.24
N LYS A 90 42.05 2.68 14.65
CA LYS A 90 42.27 4.04 15.19
C LYS A 90 43.01 4.04 16.52
N THR A 91 42.80 3.01 17.34
CA THR A 91 43.42 2.89 18.68
C THR A 91 44.87 2.39 18.61
N THR A 92 45.25 1.65 17.56
CA THR A 92 46.62 1.13 17.41
C THR A 92 47.61 2.11 16.76
N VAL A 93 47.14 3.09 15.98
CA VAL A 93 48.03 4.07 15.32
C VAL A 93 48.60 5.09 16.31
N GLU A 94 47.95 5.37 17.44
CA GLU A 94 48.50 6.26 18.48
C GLU A 94 49.57 5.59 19.37
N LYS A 95 49.75 4.27 19.32
CA LYS A 95 50.69 3.54 20.20
C LYS A 95 52.04 3.20 19.59
N ASN A 96 52.23 3.36 18.27
CA ASN A 96 53.46 2.90 17.58
C ASN A 96 54.22 4.01 16.83
N GLY A 97 54.39 5.19 17.45
CA GLY A 97 55.41 6.18 17.07
C GLY A 97 56.57 6.17 18.07
N ASN A 98 57.61 5.39 17.81
CA ASN A 98 58.78 5.25 18.70
C ASN A 98 60.00 5.95 18.08
N GLY A 99 60.68 6.86 18.80
CA GLY A 99 62.07 7.25 18.50
C GLY A 99 62.49 8.71 18.72
N THR A 100 63.07 8.97 19.90
CA THR A 100 64.20 9.88 20.21
C THR A 100 64.10 11.38 19.87
N ASP A 101 63.72 12.21 20.85
CA ASP A 101 64.58 13.26 21.44
C ASP A 101 63.82 14.16 22.43
N GLY A 102 64.44 14.49 23.57
CA GLY A 102 64.15 15.69 24.35
C GLY A 102 63.19 15.54 25.54
N ALA A 103 63.77 15.45 26.75
CA ALA A 103 63.08 15.46 28.06
C ALA A 103 62.26 16.74 28.38
N GLU A 104 62.16 17.70 27.44
CA GLU A 104 61.28 18.87 27.56
C GLU A 104 59.91 18.69 26.88
N SER A 105 59.79 17.74 25.94
CA SER A 105 58.51 17.42 25.27
C SER A 105 57.53 16.69 26.21
N GLU A 106 58.03 15.99 27.23
CA GLU A 106 57.20 15.27 28.22
C GLU A 106 56.37 16.20 29.12
N LYS A 107 56.79 17.45 29.34
CA LYS A 107 56.00 18.41 30.14
C LYS A 107 54.86 19.02 29.34
N LEU A 108 55.12 19.37 28.07
CA LEU A 108 54.10 19.91 27.18
C LEU A 108 53.07 18.84 26.76
N ALA A 109 53.52 17.60 26.56
CA ALA A 109 52.63 16.46 26.31
C ALA A 109 51.74 16.14 27.52
N ARG A 110 52.25 16.32 28.75
CA ARG A 110 51.47 16.16 29.99
C ARG A 110 50.40 17.24 30.14
N ASP A 111 50.70 18.49 29.80
CA ASP A 111 49.72 19.59 29.88
C ASP A 111 48.63 19.49 28.79
N VAL A 112 48.93 18.93 27.61
CA VAL A 112 47.92 18.65 26.57
C VAL A 112 47.08 17.41 26.91
N SER A 113 47.67 16.41 27.58
CA SER A 113 46.92 15.24 28.06
C SER A 113 45.95 15.53 29.22
N GLN A 114 46.06 16.69 29.87
CA GLN A 114 45.08 17.17 30.86
C GLN A 114 43.93 17.98 30.24
N LEU A 115 43.95 18.21 28.92
CA LEU A 115 42.88 18.84 28.16
C LEU A 115 42.07 17.83 27.32
N SER A 116 42.23 16.52 27.57
CA SER A 116 41.34 15.51 27.01
C SER A 116 39.94 15.72 27.59
N VAL A 117 39.12 16.46 26.84
CA VAL A 117 37.67 16.44 26.97
C VAL A 117 37.25 14.97 27.05
N ASP A 118 36.49 14.62 28.08
CA ASP A 118 35.84 13.32 28.21
C ASP A 118 34.95 13.05 26.99
N ASP A 119 35.54 12.58 25.88
CA ASP A 119 34.82 11.97 24.78
C ASP A 119 34.23 10.67 25.35
N LYS A 120 32.99 10.78 25.81
CA LYS A 120 32.16 9.60 26.09
C LYS A 120 32.27 8.68 24.87
N PRO A 121 32.56 7.37 25.04
CA PRO A 121 32.62 6.47 23.91
C PRO A 121 31.30 6.59 23.14
N GLU A 122 31.38 7.07 21.90
CA GLU A 122 30.26 7.09 20.98
C GLU A 122 29.69 5.66 20.96
N PRO A 123 28.38 5.48 21.22
CA PRO A 123 27.82 4.15 21.32
C PRO A 123 27.98 3.41 19.98
N GLU A 124 28.48 2.17 20.05
CA GLU A 124 28.64 1.31 18.87
C GLU A 124 27.32 1.23 18.08
N PRO A 125 27.38 1.25 16.74
CA PRO A 125 26.17 1.14 15.93
C PRO A 125 25.46 -0.18 16.19
N ARG A 126 24.15 -0.11 16.43
CA ARG A 126 23.27 -1.25 16.65
C ARG A 126 22.53 -1.59 15.37
N LEU A 127 22.55 -2.87 15.03
CA LEU A 127 21.84 -3.44 13.89
C LEU A 127 20.55 -4.12 14.38
N TYR A 128 19.46 -4.00 13.62
CA TYR A 128 18.17 -4.62 13.90
C TYR A 128 17.64 -5.29 12.64
N ILE A 129 17.30 -6.58 12.71
CA ILE A 129 16.69 -7.27 11.56
C ILE A 129 15.18 -7.07 11.63
N LEU A 130 14.58 -6.56 10.56
CA LEU A 130 13.14 -6.52 10.38
C LEU A 130 12.69 -7.90 9.90
N ALA A 131 11.91 -8.59 10.74
CA ALA A 131 11.52 -9.99 10.51
C ALA A 131 10.31 -10.16 9.58
N ASP A 132 9.66 -9.07 9.15
CA ASP A 132 8.47 -9.11 8.31
C ASP A 132 8.48 -7.97 7.30
N THR A 133 7.78 -8.18 6.19
CA THR A 133 7.51 -7.16 5.18
C THR A 133 6.06 -6.68 5.33
N SER A 134 5.85 -5.52 5.97
CA SER A 134 4.49 -5.06 6.31
C SER A 134 3.57 -4.87 5.12
N TYR A 135 4.10 -4.60 3.92
CA TYR A 135 3.32 -4.16 2.75
C TYR A 135 3.61 -5.00 1.51
N GLY A 136 4.88 -5.06 1.11
CA GLY A 136 5.38 -5.84 -0.01
C GLY A 136 6.89 -5.91 0.04
N THR A 137 7.47 -6.93 -0.60
CA THR A 137 8.92 -7.17 -0.61
C THR A 137 9.70 -6.04 -1.28
N CYS A 138 9.10 -5.37 -2.26
CA CYS A 138 9.71 -4.25 -2.98
C CYS A 138 9.68 -2.91 -2.23
N CYS A 139 8.89 -2.79 -1.17
CA CYS A 139 8.66 -1.53 -0.45
C CYS A 139 9.56 -1.43 0.78
N VAL A 140 10.05 -0.21 1.04
CA VAL A 140 10.75 0.08 2.30
C VAL A 140 9.74 0.20 3.44
N ASP A 141 10.00 -0.48 4.55
CA ASP A 141 9.16 -0.42 5.75
C ASP A 141 9.70 0.58 6.78
N GLU A 142 9.29 1.83 6.62
CA GLU A 142 9.67 2.90 7.56
C GLU A 142 9.00 2.75 8.93
N VAL A 143 7.79 2.17 8.98
CA VAL A 143 7.03 2.06 10.23
C VAL A 143 7.67 1.04 11.16
N ALA A 144 8.05 -0.13 10.64
CA ALA A 144 8.77 -1.12 11.43
C ALA A 144 10.15 -0.63 11.87
N ALA A 145 10.85 0.11 11.00
CA ALA A 145 12.14 0.72 11.33
C ALA A 145 12.02 1.80 12.43
N GLU A 146 10.94 2.58 12.43
CA GLU A 146 10.66 3.57 13.48
C GLU A 146 10.39 2.95 14.85
N HIS A 147 9.84 1.74 14.94
CA HIS A 147 9.64 1.08 16.23
C HIS A 147 10.96 0.80 16.97
N VAL A 148 12.07 0.68 16.25
CA VAL A 148 13.44 0.60 16.83
C VAL A 148 14.16 1.95 16.82
N ASN A 149 13.47 3.02 16.44
CA ASN A 149 14.00 4.35 16.17
C ASN A 149 15.23 4.29 15.25
N ALA A 150 15.16 3.55 14.14
CA ALA A 150 16.28 3.48 13.20
C ALA A 150 16.62 4.86 12.63
N ASP A 151 17.90 5.12 12.41
CA ASP A 151 18.38 6.32 11.72
C ASP A 151 18.43 6.10 10.19
N VAL A 152 18.50 4.83 9.76
CA VAL A 152 18.55 4.40 8.35
C VAL A 152 17.96 3.00 8.19
N VAL A 153 17.38 2.73 7.02
CA VAL A 153 16.99 1.37 6.59
C VAL A 153 17.95 0.87 5.51
N VAL A 154 18.52 -0.32 5.67
CA VAL A 154 19.18 -1.04 4.59
C VAL A 154 18.17 -1.99 3.99
N HIS A 155 17.78 -1.75 2.74
CA HIS A 155 16.77 -2.54 2.03
C HIS A 155 17.46 -3.45 1.01
N TYR A 156 17.35 -4.76 1.25
CA TYR A 156 17.97 -5.78 0.41
C TYR A 156 17.02 -6.31 -0.67
N GLY A 157 17.58 -6.69 -1.82
CA GLY A 157 16.87 -7.34 -2.91
C GLY A 157 16.15 -6.38 -3.85
N ARG A 158 15.12 -6.88 -4.53
CA ARG A 158 14.35 -6.10 -5.52
C ARG A 158 13.59 -4.98 -4.82
N SER A 159 13.70 -3.74 -5.31
CA SER A 159 13.00 -2.59 -4.76
C SER A 159 12.20 -1.84 -5.82
N CYS A 160 11.04 -1.31 -5.41
CA CYS A 160 10.23 -0.42 -6.24
C CYS A 160 10.77 1.01 -6.29
N LEU A 161 11.79 1.35 -5.48
CA LEU A 161 12.46 2.65 -5.45
C LEU A 161 11.54 3.86 -5.21
N SER A 162 10.35 3.60 -4.69
CA SER A 162 9.41 4.65 -4.35
C SER A 162 10.05 5.57 -3.30
N PRO A 163 9.99 6.91 -3.49
CA PRO A 163 10.59 7.86 -2.55
C PRO A 163 10.05 7.66 -1.14
N THR A 164 10.96 7.49 -0.18
CA THR A 164 10.62 7.39 1.25
C THR A 164 10.35 8.77 1.87
N ALA A 165 9.53 8.81 2.92
CA ALA A 165 9.06 10.07 3.50
C ALA A 165 9.84 10.51 4.74
N ARG A 166 10.34 9.57 5.55
CA ARG A 166 10.77 9.78 6.94
C ARG A 166 12.21 9.35 7.19
N LEU A 167 12.64 8.24 6.60
CA LEU A 167 13.97 7.67 6.83
C LEU A 167 14.81 7.61 5.54
N PRO A 168 16.14 7.87 5.63
CA PRO A 168 17.05 7.56 4.56
C PRO A 168 17.16 6.04 4.37
N VAL A 169 17.47 5.62 3.14
CA VAL A 169 17.54 4.21 2.77
C VAL A 169 18.82 3.95 2.01
N ILE A 170 19.49 2.86 2.38
CA ILE A 170 20.59 2.26 1.62
C ILE A 170 20.00 1.09 0.85
N TYR A 171 19.99 1.19 -0.47
CA TYR A 171 19.50 0.12 -1.35
C TYR A 171 20.63 -0.83 -1.75
N VAL A 172 20.40 -2.12 -1.54
CA VAL A 172 21.30 -3.20 -1.94
C VAL A 172 20.52 -4.21 -2.78
N PHE A 173 20.65 -4.13 -4.11
CA PHE A 173 19.79 -4.90 -5.03
C PHE A 173 20.12 -6.39 -5.16
N THR A 174 21.15 -6.87 -4.48
CA THR A 174 21.68 -8.23 -4.58
C THR A 174 22.12 -8.61 -6.00
N HIS A 175 23.42 -8.47 -6.27
CA HIS A 175 23.99 -8.66 -7.61
C HIS A 175 23.71 -10.08 -8.14
N LYS A 176 23.11 -10.17 -9.33
CA LYS A 176 22.94 -11.43 -10.05
C LYS A 176 23.86 -11.49 -11.25
N GLU A 177 24.48 -12.65 -11.46
CA GLU A 177 25.32 -12.89 -12.63
C GLU A 177 24.47 -12.90 -13.91
N LEU A 178 25.00 -12.27 -14.96
CA LEU A 178 24.39 -12.24 -16.29
C LEU A 178 25.47 -12.53 -17.34
N PRO A 179 25.35 -13.62 -18.12
CA PRO A 179 26.26 -13.86 -19.23
C PRO A 179 25.97 -12.84 -20.35
N ILE A 180 26.91 -11.93 -20.58
CA ILE A 180 26.75 -10.80 -21.52
C ILE A 180 26.66 -11.30 -22.98
N GLU A 181 27.48 -12.27 -23.36
CA GLU A 181 27.59 -12.72 -24.76
C GLU A 181 26.26 -13.27 -25.33
N PRO A 182 25.51 -14.16 -24.64
CA PRO A 182 24.17 -14.56 -25.06
C PRO A 182 23.18 -13.40 -25.19
N VAL A 183 23.26 -12.39 -24.30
CA VAL A 183 22.38 -11.21 -24.35
C VAL A 183 22.63 -10.41 -25.62
N ILE A 184 23.91 -10.21 -25.99
CA ILE A 184 24.29 -9.49 -27.22
C ILE A 184 23.83 -10.25 -28.47
N GLN A 185 24.01 -11.57 -28.51
CA GLN A 185 23.55 -12.41 -29.62
C GLN A 185 22.02 -12.36 -29.78
N ALA A 186 21.29 -12.47 -28.66
CA ALA A 186 19.85 -12.36 -28.61
C ALA A 186 19.35 -10.96 -29.04
N PHE A 187 20.05 -9.91 -28.63
CA PHE A 187 19.77 -8.54 -29.03
C PHE A 187 19.92 -8.36 -30.55
N LYS A 188 21.03 -8.82 -31.13
CA LYS A 188 21.29 -8.76 -32.57
C LYS A 188 20.26 -9.53 -33.39
N ALA A 189 19.82 -10.68 -32.89
CA ALA A 189 18.76 -11.46 -33.52
C ALA A 189 17.40 -10.74 -33.50
N THR A 190 17.15 -9.91 -32.49
CA THR A 190 15.91 -9.13 -32.34
C THR A 190 15.94 -7.84 -33.17
N TYR A 191 17.08 -7.17 -33.21
CA TYR A 191 17.28 -5.87 -33.87
C TYR A 191 18.36 -5.96 -34.96
N PRO A 192 18.06 -6.51 -36.15
CA PRO A 192 19.03 -6.59 -37.23
C PRO A 192 19.42 -5.21 -37.80
N ASP A 193 18.56 -4.19 -37.64
CA ASP A 193 18.83 -2.82 -38.06
C ASP A 193 19.49 -2.00 -36.93
N GLN A 194 20.72 -1.56 -37.19
CA GLN A 194 21.58 -0.80 -36.28
C GLN A 194 21.14 0.67 -36.10
N ALA A 195 20.25 1.17 -36.96
CA ALA A 195 19.70 2.52 -36.85
C ALA A 195 18.47 2.61 -35.94
N THR A 196 17.93 1.47 -35.49
CA THR A 196 16.73 1.43 -34.62
C THR A 196 17.00 2.15 -33.30
N LYS A 197 16.05 3.01 -32.87
CA LYS A 197 16.09 3.68 -31.56
C LYS A 197 15.71 2.71 -30.45
N ILE A 198 16.67 2.37 -29.58
CA ILE A 198 16.48 1.34 -28.54
C ILE A 198 16.94 1.85 -27.18
N ILE A 199 16.10 1.66 -26.18
CA ILE A 199 16.40 1.90 -24.76
C ILE A 199 16.72 0.56 -24.11
N LEU A 200 17.85 0.50 -23.39
CA LEU A 200 18.28 -0.65 -22.61
C LEU A 200 17.89 -0.43 -21.14
N ALA A 201 17.01 -1.28 -20.64
CA ALA A 201 16.64 -1.31 -19.22
C ALA A 201 16.80 -2.72 -18.67
N ALA A 202 16.93 -2.84 -17.36
CA ALA A 202 16.99 -4.11 -16.67
C ALA A 202 16.20 -4.03 -15.37
N ASP A 203 15.82 -5.19 -14.85
CA ASP A 203 15.43 -5.28 -13.45
C ASP A 203 16.55 -4.72 -12.54
N VAL A 204 16.17 -4.21 -11.36
CA VAL A 204 17.13 -3.63 -10.39
C VAL A 204 18.23 -4.63 -9.99
N THR A 205 17.95 -5.94 -10.03
CA THR A 205 18.94 -6.98 -9.72
C THR A 205 20.01 -7.19 -10.79
N TYR A 206 19.80 -6.66 -12.01
CA TYR A 206 20.70 -6.77 -13.17
C TYR A 206 21.15 -5.41 -13.71
N CYS A 207 20.86 -4.30 -13.03
CA CYS A 207 21.14 -2.96 -13.54
C CYS A 207 22.64 -2.70 -13.77
N ASP A 208 23.51 -3.33 -12.98
CA ASP A 208 24.96 -3.16 -13.04
C ASP A 208 25.56 -3.66 -14.37
N HIS A 209 24.84 -4.53 -15.09
CA HIS A 209 25.27 -5.05 -16.39
C HIS A 209 24.94 -4.13 -17.56
N ILE A 210 24.04 -3.16 -17.38
CA ILE A 210 23.59 -2.26 -18.47
C ILE A 210 24.75 -1.49 -19.12
N PRO A 211 25.70 -0.87 -18.37
CA PRO A 211 26.83 -0.18 -18.98
C PRO A 211 27.72 -1.10 -19.84
N ALA A 212 27.94 -2.33 -19.39
CA ALA A 212 28.77 -3.31 -20.11
C ALA A 212 28.07 -3.78 -21.40
N VAL A 213 26.78 -4.07 -21.34
CA VAL A 213 25.96 -4.42 -22.51
C VAL A 213 25.92 -3.25 -23.50
N TYR A 214 25.72 -2.02 -23.03
CA TYR A 214 25.72 -0.82 -23.86
C TYR A 214 27.04 -0.64 -24.61
N ALA A 215 28.18 -0.69 -23.90
CA ALA A 215 29.49 -0.54 -24.51
C ALA A 215 29.72 -1.57 -25.62
N ARG A 216 29.36 -2.84 -25.38
CA ARG A 216 29.51 -3.90 -26.37
C ARG A 216 28.60 -3.71 -27.59
N LEU A 217 27.36 -3.24 -27.41
CA LEU A 217 26.46 -2.97 -28.52
C LEU A 217 26.92 -1.77 -29.37
N VAL A 218 27.51 -0.75 -28.75
CA VAL A 218 28.12 0.37 -29.50
C VAL A 218 29.30 -0.12 -30.35
N GLU A 219 30.14 -1.02 -29.82
CA GLU A 219 31.22 -1.67 -30.59
C GLU A 219 30.72 -2.50 -31.78
N GLU A 220 29.50 -3.05 -31.69
CA GLU A 220 28.83 -3.78 -32.78
C GLU A 220 28.20 -2.87 -33.86
N GLY A 221 28.20 -1.54 -33.65
CA GLY A 221 27.77 -0.54 -34.65
C GLY A 221 26.39 0.07 -34.42
N TYR A 222 25.72 -0.21 -33.30
CA TYR A 222 24.43 0.42 -32.99
C TYR A 222 24.59 1.90 -32.63
N THR A 223 23.83 2.77 -33.29
CA THR A 223 24.01 4.23 -33.20
C THR A 223 23.01 4.92 -32.27
N ASN A 224 21.78 4.42 -32.20
CA ASN A 224 20.68 5.04 -31.47
C ASN A 224 20.31 4.26 -30.21
N LEU A 225 21.29 4.08 -29.32
CA LEU A 225 21.13 3.37 -28.04
C LEU A 225 21.12 4.33 -26.86
N TYR A 226 20.28 4.01 -25.88
CA TYR A 226 20.28 4.68 -24.58
C TYR A 226 20.32 3.67 -23.44
N ALA A 227 21.32 3.76 -22.56
CA ALA A 227 21.41 2.97 -21.34
C ALA A 227 20.72 3.71 -20.19
N THR A 228 19.71 3.07 -19.57
CA THR A 228 19.02 3.68 -18.42
C THR A 228 19.81 3.52 -17.13
N GLU A 229 19.84 4.56 -16.32
CA GLU A 229 20.31 4.55 -14.94
C GLU A 229 19.14 4.60 -13.96
N LEU A 230 19.39 4.22 -12.71
CA LEU A 230 18.39 4.22 -11.64
C LEU A 230 18.17 5.61 -11.05
N ILE A 231 16.91 6.01 -10.90
CA ILE A 231 16.51 7.23 -10.21
C ILE A 231 15.31 6.95 -9.28
N HIS A 232 15.08 7.80 -8.30
CA HIS A 232 13.94 7.71 -7.37
C HIS A 232 12.79 8.61 -7.83
N CYS A 233 12.27 8.34 -9.02
CA CYS A 233 11.18 9.11 -9.63
C CYS A 233 10.20 8.17 -10.34
N PRO A 234 9.15 7.68 -9.66
CA PRO A 234 8.16 6.79 -10.27
C PRO A 234 7.41 7.43 -11.44
N SER A 235 7.25 8.75 -11.42
CA SER A 235 6.50 9.52 -12.42
C SER A 235 7.28 9.82 -13.70
N SER A 236 8.56 9.43 -13.81
CA SER A 236 9.32 9.57 -15.04
C SER A 236 8.70 8.78 -16.20
N ALA A 237 9.03 9.14 -17.44
CA ALA A 237 8.44 8.52 -18.63
C ALA A 237 8.65 6.99 -18.65
N ILE A 238 9.83 6.53 -18.23
CA ILE A 238 10.09 5.17 -17.79
C ILE A 238 10.25 5.20 -16.26
N PRO A 239 9.35 4.59 -15.47
CA PRO A 239 9.37 4.68 -14.01
C PRO A 239 10.74 4.34 -13.39
N ASN A 240 11.25 5.24 -12.54
CA ASN A 240 12.52 5.10 -11.82
C ASN A 240 13.76 4.92 -12.71
N ARG A 241 13.69 5.39 -13.96
CA ARG A 241 14.79 5.32 -14.92
C ARG A 241 15.06 6.66 -15.56
N THR A 242 16.33 6.90 -15.88
CA THR A 242 16.71 7.99 -16.77
C THR A 242 16.16 7.75 -18.18
N VAL A 243 16.00 8.82 -18.93
CA VAL A 243 15.47 8.80 -20.30
C VAL A 243 16.33 9.70 -21.19
N PRO A 244 16.36 9.45 -22.52
CA PRO A 244 17.06 10.33 -23.45
C PRO A 244 16.61 11.79 -23.32
N ASP A 245 17.50 12.75 -23.58
CA ASP A 245 17.18 14.18 -23.48
C ASP A 245 15.98 14.58 -24.36
N SER A 246 15.85 13.98 -25.55
CA SER A 246 14.67 14.18 -26.41
C SER A 246 13.36 13.80 -25.74
N VAL A 247 13.37 12.73 -24.93
CA VAL A 247 12.20 12.26 -24.17
C VAL A 247 11.97 13.12 -22.94
N ARG A 248 13.03 13.63 -22.33
CA ARG A 248 12.93 14.57 -21.20
C ARG A 248 12.28 15.89 -21.62
N GLU A 249 12.62 16.40 -22.80
CA GLU A 249 12.01 17.61 -23.36
C GLU A 249 10.59 17.37 -23.87
N ASN A 250 10.37 16.23 -24.55
CA ASN A 250 9.07 15.82 -25.03
C ASN A 250 8.78 14.34 -24.68
N PRO A 251 8.01 14.08 -23.61
CA PRO A 251 7.68 12.72 -23.16
C PRO A 251 6.98 11.85 -24.22
N GLU A 252 6.26 12.45 -25.16
CA GLU A 252 5.56 11.72 -26.23
C GLU A 252 6.53 11.08 -27.24
N SER A 253 7.74 11.62 -27.37
CA SER A 253 8.77 11.09 -28.25
C SER A 253 9.25 9.68 -27.86
N LEU A 254 8.93 9.23 -26.64
CA LEU A 254 9.18 7.86 -26.18
C LEU A 254 8.50 6.81 -27.07
N SER A 255 7.40 7.17 -27.73
CA SER A 255 6.68 6.32 -28.68
C SER A 255 7.48 5.94 -29.92
N GLU A 256 8.58 6.65 -30.21
CA GLU A 256 9.52 6.32 -31.30
C GLU A 256 10.57 5.28 -30.88
N TRP A 257 10.73 5.04 -29.59
CA TRP A 257 11.75 4.14 -29.04
C TRP A 257 11.18 2.76 -28.76
N GLN A 258 12.01 1.73 -28.97
CA GLN A 258 11.74 0.38 -28.52
C GLN A 258 12.50 0.10 -27.22
N LEU A 259 11.90 -0.66 -26.32
CA LEU A 259 12.52 -1.04 -25.05
C LEU A 259 13.03 -2.48 -25.11
N PHE A 260 14.31 -2.67 -24.83
CA PHE A 260 14.88 -3.98 -24.55
C PHE A 260 15.09 -4.10 -23.03
N HIS A 261 14.31 -4.98 -22.40
CA HIS A 261 14.32 -5.16 -20.95
C HIS A 261 15.00 -6.48 -20.57
N ILE A 262 16.01 -6.43 -19.70
CA ILE A 262 16.69 -7.62 -19.16
C ILE A 262 15.97 -8.08 -17.89
N SER A 263 15.62 -9.37 -17.86
CA SER A 263 14.75 -10.02 -16.86
C SER A 263 13.27 -9.63 -16.99
N ASP A 264 12.39 -10.38 -16.33
CA ASP A 264 10.95 -10.16 -16.38
C ASP A 264 10.55 -8.91 -15.55
N PRO A 265 10.05 -7.83 -16.19
CA PRO A 265 9.61 -6.64 -15.48
C PRO A 265 8.28 -6.89 -14.73
N PRO A 266 7.99 -6.11 -13.67
CA PRO A 266 6.69 -6.13 -13.03
C PRO A 266 5.56 -5.82 -14.01
N THR A 267 4.40 -6.47 -13.86
CA THR A 267 3.23 -6.24 -14.73
C THR A 267 2.81 -4.77 -14.76
N ALA A 268 2.89 -4.06 -13.62
CA ALA A 268 2.60 -2.63 -13.55
C ALA A 268 3.50 -1.79 -14.47
N LEU A 269 4.80 -2.13 -14.55
CA LEU A 269 5.73 -1.47 -15.45
C LEU A 269 5.34 -1.73 -16.92
N LEU A 270 5.02 -2.98 -17.26
CA LEU A 270 4.58 -3.34 -18.61
C LEU A 270 3.31 -2.61 -19.04
N LEU A 271 2.29 -2.55 -18.19
CA LEU A 271 1.05 -1.83 -18.50
C LEU A 271 1.30 -0.34 -18.66
N THR A 272 2.17 0.25 -17.84
CA THR A 272 2.52 1.67 -17.92
C THR A 272 3.22 2.00 -19.24
N LEU A 273 4.14 1.15 -19.66
CA LEU A 273 4.95 1.36 -20.87
C LEU A 273 4.23 0.98 -22.16
N ALA A 274 3.20 0.12 -22.10
CA ALA A 274 2.47 -0.37 -23.26
C ALA A 274 1.95 0.72 -24.21
N SER A 275 1.60 1.89 -23.67
CA SER A 275 1.11 3.05 -24.43
C SER A 275 2.18 4.11 -24.70
N ARG A 276 3.37 3.97 -24.10
CA ARG A 276 4.44 4.98 -24.10
C ARG A 276 5.58 4.64 -25.05
N VAL A 277 5.84 3.37 -25.33
CA VAL A 277 6.92 2.91 -26.23
C VAL A 277 6.36 2.20 -27.45
N ALA A 278 7.15 2.14 -28.55
CA ALA A 278 6.74 1.45 -29.78
C ALA A 278 6.59 -0.07 -29.59
N ALA A 279 7.54 -0.68 -28.90
CA ALA A 279 7.58 -2.11 -28.63
C ALA A 279 8.42 -2.41 -27.39
N ILE A 280 8.14 -3.54 -26.73
CA ILE A 280 8.90 -4.03 -25.59
C ILE A 280 9.36 -5.45 -25.90
N HIS A 281 10.66 -5.70 -25.84
CA HIS A 281 11.26 -7.03 -25.94
C HIS A 281 11.91 -7.39 -24.61
N ILE A 282 11.52 -8.53 -24.03
CA ILE A 282 12.00 -9.00 -22.74
C ILE A 282 13.00 -10.13 -22.96
N TYR A 283 14.19 -9.99 -22.40
CA TYR A 283 15.17 -11.07 -22.31
C TYR A 283 14.99 -11.82 -20.98
N PRO A 284 14.47 -13.06 -20.99
CA PRO A 284 14.22 -13.79 -19.75
C PRO A 284 15.53 -14.27 -19.11
N THR A 285 15.58 -14.22 -17.78
CA THR A 285 16.75 -14.64 -16.98
C THR A 285 16.43 -15.78 -16.00
N THR A 286 15.18 -16.26 -16.05
CA THR A 286 14.58 -17.16 -15.05
C THR A 286 14.76 -18.65 -15.42
N ASP A 287 15.00 -18.94 -16.69
CA ASP A 287 15.32 -20.28 -17.19
C ASP A 287 16.84 -20.51 -17.21
N ALA A 288 17.26 -21.74 -16.91
CA ALA A 288 18.66 -22.19 -16.92
C ALA A 288 19.41 -21.71 -18.19
N PRO A 289 20.75 -21.55 -18.14
CA PRO A 289 21.53 -21.03 -19.26
C PRO A 289 21.44 -21.97 -20.46
N SER A 290 20.41 -21.79 -21.28
CA SER A 290 20.35 -22.33 -22.61
C SER A 290 20.98 -21.27 -23.52
N ASP A 291 21.92 -21.67 -24.36
CA ASP A 291 22.63 -20.75 -25.26
C ASP A 291 21.71 -20.10 -26.31
N ASN A 292 20.40 -20.37 -26.30
CA ASN A 292 19.42 -19.92 -27.28
C ASN A 292 18.19 -19.26 -26.64
N VAL A 293 18.41 -18.36 -25.68
CA VAL A 293 17.33 -17.52 -25.14
C VAL A 293 16.88 -16.51 -26.19
N LYS A 294 15.60 -16.56 -26.58
CA LYS A 294 15.01 -15.60 -27.51
C LYS A 294 14.23 -14.53 -26.76
N PRO A 295 14.49 -13.23 -27.02
CA PRO A 295 13.69 -12.16 -26.44
C PRO A 295 12.24 -12.28 -26.90
N LEU A 296 11.31 -12.11 -25.97
CA LEU A 296 9.88 -12.24 -26.22
C LEU A 296 9.26 -10.85 -26.34
N PRO A 297 8.44 -10.58 -27.38
CA PRO A 297 7.66 -9.35 -27.44
C PRO A 297 6.61 -9.37 -26.33
N ALA A 298 6.55 -8.30 -25.54
CA ALA A 298 5.54 -8.18 -24.50
C ALA A 298 4.16 -7.88 -25.11
N SER A 299 3.13 -8.58 -24.63
CA SER A 299 1.74 -8.33 -25.02
C SER A 299 0.89 -7.98 -23.80
N THR A 300 0.37 -6.75 -23.77
CA THR A 300 -0.42 -6.21 -22.66
C THR A 300 -1.91 -6.05 -23.00
N SER A 301 -2.28 -6.24 -24.27
CA SER A 301 -3.64 -5.99 -24.78
C SER A 301 -4.72 -6.77 -24.03
N ALA A 302 -4.47 -8.06 -23.75
CA ALA A 302 -5.40 -8.90 -22.99
C ALA A 302 -5.53 -8.44 -21.52
N ALA A 303 -4.43 -8.01 -20.89
CA ALA A 303 -4.46 -7.50 -19.52
C ALA A 303 -5.20 -6.16 -19.44
N LEU A 304 -4.88 -5.22 -20.31
CA LEU A 304 -5.56 -3.93 -20.44
C LEU A 304 -7.07 -4.10 -20.74
N GLY A 305 -7.43 -5.03 -21.63
CA GLY A 305 -8.83 -5.36 -21.91
C GLY A 305 -9.58 -5.91 -20.70
N ARG A 306 -8.93 -6.76 -19.88
CA ARG A 306 -9.49 -7.22 -18.60
C ARG A 306 -9.66 -6.08 -17.61
N ARG A 307 -8.68 -5.18 -17.48
CA ARG A 307 -8.77 -4.00 -16.61
C ARG A 307 -9.94 -3.11 -17.03
N TYR A 308 -10.05 -2.77 -18.32
CA TYR A 308 -11.15 -1.96 -18.82
C TYR A 308 -12.52 -2.57 -18.51
N ALA A 309 -12.67 -3.90 -18.70
CA ALA A 309 -13.91 -4.61 -18.35
C ALA A 309 -14.25 -4.53 -16.84
N ILE A 310 -13.24 -4.50 -15.97
CA ILE A 310 -13.41 -4.26 -14.53
C ILE A 310 -13.90 -2.83 -14.28
N LEU A 311 -13.32 -1.81 -14.92
CA LEU A 311 -13.71 -0.41 -14.72
C LEU A 311 -15.15 -0.16 -15.10
N THR A 312 -15.60 -0.72 -16.23
CA THR A 312 -17.00 -0.61 -16.64
C THR A 312 -17.94 -1.23 -15.60
N ARG A 313 -17.56 -2.35 -14.98
CA ARG A 313 -18.36 -2.98 -13.91
C ARG A 313 -18.39 -2.12 -12.64
N LEU A 314 -17.32 -1.39 -12.35
CA LEU A 314 -17.21 -0.58 -11.14
C LEU A 314 -17.95 0.76 -11.23
N SER A 315 -18.26 1.24 -12.43
CA SER A 315 -19.02 2.48 -12.63
C SER A 315 -20.37 2.50 -11.89
N THR A 316 -21.04 1.35 -11.79
CA THR A 316 -22.36 1.20 -11.15
C THR A 316 -22.29 0.88 -9.66
N VAL A 317 -21.09 0.68 -9.09
CA VAL A 317 -20.94 0.32 -7.68
C VAL A 317 -21.28 1.51 -6.77
N PRO A 318 -22.08 1.32 -5.69
CA PRO A 318 -22.45 2.40 -4.78
C PRO A 318 -21.44 2.66 -3.66
N ILE A 319 -20.64 1.66 -3.27
CA ILE A 319 -19.72 1.72 -2.13
C ILE A 319 -18.34 1.22 -2.54
N PHE A 320 -17.33 2.06 -2.33
CA PHE A 320 -15.92 1.76 -2.54
C PHE A 320 -15.17 1.61 -1.21
N GLY A 321 -14.19 0.72 -1.19
CA GLY A 321 -13.22 0.61 -0.09
C GLY A 321 -11.87 1.17 -0.52
N ILE A 322 -11.30 2.08 0.27
CA ILE A 322 -9.98 2.66 0.05
C ILE A 322 -9.00 1.87 0.93
N LEU A 323 -8.08 1.14 0.30
CA LEU A 323 -7.03 0.35 0.95
C LEU A 323 -5.72 1.12 0.93
N ILE A 324 -5.23 1.47 2.11
CA ILE A 324 -3.89 2.05 2.25
C ILE A 324 -2.93 0.90 2.52
N ASN A 325 -2.21 0.48 1.47
CA ASN A 325 -1.27 -0.65 1.48
C ASN A 325 0.19 -0.22 1.72
N THR A 326 0.48 1.07 1.89
CA THR A 326 1.80 1.51 2.36
C THR A 326 1.68 2.90 2.96
N LEU A 327 2.40 3.13 4.05
CA LEU A 327 2.52 4.44 4.69
C LEU A 327 3.88 5.10 4.39
N SER A 328 4.74 4.42 3.63
CA SER A 328 6.11 4.88 3.35
C SER A 328 6.22 5.75 2.09
N VAL A 329 5.19 5.75 1.23
CA VAL A 329 5.21 6.50 -0.04
C VAL A 329 4.81 7.95 0.22
N LYS A 330 5.56 8.90 -0.35
CA LYS A 330 5.24 10.33 -0.27
C LYS A 330 3.83 10.63 -0.78
N ASN A 331 3.20 11.65 -0.20
CA ASN A 331 1.89 12.18 -0.61
C ASN A 331 0.71 11.20 -0.53
N TYR A 332 0.84 10.06 0.16
CA TYR A 332 -0.27 9.10 0.29
C TYR A 332 -1.53 9.72 0.93
N LEU A 333 -1.38 10.66 1.87
CA LEU A 333 -2.51 11.36 2.50
C LEU A 333 -3.26 12.25 1.50
N HIS A 334 -2.54 12.92 0.61
CA HIS A 334 -3.15 13.80 -0.41
C HIS A 334 -3.97 12.98 -1.41
N ILE A 335 -3.44 11.85 -1.88
CA ILE A 335 -4.20 10.97 -2.79
C ILE A 335 -5.38 10.28 -2.08
N VAL A 336 -5.27 9.96 -0.79
CA VAL A 336 -6.42 9.45 -0.01
C VAL A 336 -7.55 10.48 0.00
N GLU A 337 -7.24 11.75 0.25
CA GLU A 337 -8.24 12.81 0.27
C GLU A 337 -8.83 13.07 -1.12
N HIS A 338 -7.99 13.11 -2.15
CA HIS A 338 -8.41 13.23 -3.54
C HIS A 338 -9.37 12.10 -3.95
N VAL A 339 -9.01 10.85 -3.65
CA VAL A 339 -9.86 9.67 -3.93
C VAL A 339 -11.18 9.75 -3.17
N LYS A 340 -11.17 10.15 -1.89
CA LYS A 340 -12.40 10.34 -1.12
C LYS A 340 -13.30 11.38 -1.75
N GLN A 341 -12.73 12.52 -2.15
CA GLN A 341 -13.44 13.63 -2.77
C GLN A 341 -14.07 13.19 -4.09
N LYS A 342 -13.30 12.56 -4.99
CA LYS A 342 -13.81 12.05 -6.28
C LYS A 342 -14.95 11.04 -6.10
N ILE A 343 -14.86 10.14 -5.11
CA ILE A 343 -15.95 9.18 -4.82
C ILE A 343 -17.19 9.91 -4.29
N ALA A 344 -17.00 10.90 -3.42
CA ALA A 344 -18.10 11.70 -2.86
C ALA A 344 -18.79 12.57 -3.91
N ASP A 345 -18.04 13.18 -4.83
CA ASP A 345 -18.53 13.98 -5.95
C ASP A 345 -19.36 13.13 -6.92
N ALA A 346 -18.98 11.87 -7.12
CA ALA A 346 -19.77 10.89 -7.86
C ALA A 346 -21.02 10.39 -7.10
N GLY A 347 -21.30 10.92 -5.90
CA GLY A 347 -22.47 10.55 -5.09
C GLY A 347 -22.37 9.17 -4.42
N LYS A 348 -21.16 8.60 -4.33
CA LYS A 348 -20.91 7.25 -3.82
C LYS A 348 -20.29 7.29 -2.41
N LYS A 349 -20.37 6.18 -1.67
CA LYS A 349 -19.78 6.08 -0.32
C LYS A 349 -18.38 5.47 -0.38
N SER A 350 -17.49 5.95 0.49
CA SER A 350 -16.16 5.38 0.66
C SER A 350 -15.88 5.01 2.12
N TYR A 351 -15.20 3.89 2.34
CA TYR A 351 -14.67 3.48 3.64
C TYR A 351 -13.15 3.30 3.54
N MET A 352 -12.41 3.80 4.53
CA MET A 352 -10.95 3.74 4.54
C MET A 352 -10.45 2.62 5.43
N PHE A 353 -9.51 1.83 4.92
CA PHE A 353 -8.90 0.70 5.60
C PHE A 353 -7.39 0.83 5.49
N VAL A 354 -6.72 0.81 6.64
CA VAL A 354 -5.26 0.67 6.69
C VAL A 354 -4.96 -0.81 6.82
N VAL A 355 -4.34 -1.38 5.79
CA VAL A 355 -4.02 -2.80 5.74
C VAL A 355 -2.56 -2.92 5.33
N GLY A 356 -1.80 -3.77 6.02
CA GLY A 356 -0.49 -4.21 5.53
C GLY A 356 -0.62 -5.05 4.25
N LYS A 357 0.20 -6.09 4.12
CA LYS A 357 0.20 -7.03 2.99
C LYS A 357 -1.22 -7.49 2.68
N LEU A 358 -1.66 -7.17 1.46
CA LEU A 358 -3.01 -7.41 1.01
C LEU A 358 -3.28 -8.91 0.88
N ASN A 359 -4.42 -9.36 1.42
CA ASN A 359 -4.86 -10.75 1.34
C ASN A 359 -6.36 -10.78 1.05
N ALA A 360 -6.79 -11.67 0.15
CA ALA A 360 -8.18 -11.90 -0.20
C ALA A 360 -9.05 -12.14 1.04
N ALA A 361 -8.56 -12.89 2.03
CA ALA A 361 -9.30 -13.16 3.26
C ALA A 361 -9.58 -11.90 4.09
N LYS A 362 -8.64 -10.94 4.15
CA LYS A 362 -8.83 -9.67 4.86
C LYS A 362 -9.92 -8.82 4.21
N VAL A 363 -9.93 -8.82 2.89
CA VAL A 363 -10.83 -8.02 2.05
C VAL A 363 -12.24 -8.63 1.96
N ALA A 364 -12.35 -9.96 1.98
CA ALA A 364 -13.62 -10.68 1.86
C ALA A 364 -14.59 -10.42 3.02
N ASN A 365 -14.10 -9.96 4.18
CA ASN A 365 -14.92 -9.64 5.36
C ASN A 365 -15.88 -8.46 5.14
N PHE A 366 -15.71 -7.67 4.08
CA PHE A 366 -16.51 -6.48 3.81
C PHE A 366 -17.36 -6.66 2.55
N SER A 367 -18.49 -7.35 2.70
CA SER A 367 -19.40 -7.74 1.62
C SER A 367 -20.08 -6.56 0.91
N GLU A 368 -20.24 -5.45 1.63
CA GLU A 368 -20.89 -4.21 1.24
C GLU A 368 -20.07 -3.43 0.21
N ILE A 369 -18.76 -3.68 0.17
CA ILE A 369 -17.85 -2.99 -0.74
C ILE A 369 -17.93 -3.66 -2.11
N GLY A 370 -18.29 -2.87 -3.13
CA GLY A 370 -18.40 -3.38 -4.50
C GLY A 370 -17.08 -3.36 -5.26
N GLY A 371 -16.15 -2.49 -4.87
CA GLY A 371 -14.82 -2.34 -5.47
C GLY A 371 -13.82 -1.70 -4.53
N TRP A 372 -12.55 -2.06 -4.71
CA TRP A 372 -11.46 -1.60 -3.85
C TRP A 372 -10.50 -0.71 -4.62
N VAL A 373 -10.04 0.36 -3.98
CA VAL A 373 -9.04 1.28 -4.50
C VAL A 373 -7.80 1.13 -3.64
N VAL A 374 -6.71 0.58 -4.19
CA VAL A 374 -5.44 0.42 -3.48
C VAL A 374 -4.55 1.63 -3.69
N ILE A 375 -4.18 2.27 -2.59
CA ILE A 375 -3.14 3.30 -2.51
C ILE A 375 -1.90 2.59 -1.97
N GLY A 376 -0.97 2.30 -2.88
CA GLY A 376 0.24 1.51 -2.68
C GLY A 376 1.44 2.10 -3.40
N CYS A 377 2.58 1.42 -3.41
CA CYS A 377 3.65 1.80 -4.34
C CYS A 377 3.20 1.53 -5.79
N TRP A 378 3.82 2.21 -6.76
CA TRP A 378 3.48 2.05 -8.18
C TRP A 378 3.63 0.59 -8.67
N GLU A 379 4.54 -0.20 -8.08
CA GLU A 379 4.78 -1.57 -8.52
C GLU A 379 3.72 -2.54 -7.98
N SER A 380 3.37 -2.44 -6.70
CA SER A 380 2.46 -3.39 -6.02
C SER A 380 1.01 -2.92 -6.00
N SER A 381 0.69 -1.74 -6.52
CA SER A 381 -0.69 -1.22 -6.57
C SER A 381 -1.56 -2.01 -7.55
N LEU A 382 -0.95 -2.63 -8.57
CA LEU A 382 -1.65 -3.48 -9.52
C LEU A 382 -1.91 -4.87 -8.94
N VAL A 383 -3.16 -5.10 -8.53
CA VAL A 383 -3.63 -6.40 -8.04
C VAL A 383 -4.54 -7.02 -9.09
N ASP A 384 -4.02 -8.03 -9.81
CA ASP A 384 -4.75 -8.81 -10.83
C ASP A 384 -4.73 -10.30 -10.45
N SER A 385 -5.39 -10.65 -9.32
CA SER A 385 -5.63 -12.04 -8.94
C SER A 385 -7.12 -12.37 -8.92
N LYS A 386 -7.45 -13.60 -9.31
CA LYS A 386 -8.81 -14.17 -9.26
C LYS A 386 -9.27 -14.48 -7.83
N ASP A 387 -8.35 -14.50 -6.87
CA ASP A 387 -8.65 -14.82 -5.47
C ASP A 387 -9.46 -13.71 -4.79
N PHE A 388 -9.38 -12.48 -5.32
CA PHE A 388 -10.14 -11.35 -4.80
C PHE A 388 -11.57 -11.38 -5.35
N TRP A 389 -12.53 -11.64 -4.44
CA TRP A 389 -13.96 -11.66 -4.77
C TRP A 389 -14.47 -10.35 -5.38
N LYS A 390 -13.92 -9.22 -4.90
CA LYS A 390 -14.21 -7.87 -5.41
C LYS A 390 -12.95 -7.33 -6.09
N PRO A 391 -13.09 -6.66 -7.23
CA PRO A 391 -11.94 -6.16 -7.96
C PRO A 391 -11.20 -5.08 -7.17
N VAL A 392 -9.90 -5.03 -7.40
CA VAL A 392 -8.98 -4.07 -6.80
C VAL A 392 -8.37 -3.22 -7.93
N ILE A 393 -8.53 -1.91 -7.82
CA ILE A 393 -8.12 -0.93 -8.82
C ILE A 393 -7.18 0.14 -8.24
N THR A 394 -6.44 0.81 -9.12
CA THR A 394 -5.57 1.94 -8.75
C THR A 394 -6.37 3.26 -8.70
N PRO A 395 -5.81 4.34 -8.11
CA PRO A 395 -6.45 5.65 -8.14
C PRO A 395 -6.71 6.17 -9.56
N PHE A 396 -5.79 5.93 -10.51
CA PHE A 396 -5.95 6.28 -11.93
C PHE A 396 -7.19 5.60 -12.53
N GLU A 397 -7.33 4.31 -12.27
CA GLU A 397 -8.44 3.50 -12.76
C GLU A 397 -9.78 3.91 -12.14
N LEU A 398 -9.77 4.39 -10.89
CA LEU A 398 -10.96 4.90 -10.23
C LEU A 398 -11.48 6.14 -10.94
N GLU A 399 -10.61 7.11 -11.26
CA GLU A 399 -11.05 8.33 -11.97
C GLU A 399 -11.72 7.98 -13.30
N LEU A 400 -11.13 7.05 -14.05
CA LEU A 400 -11.72 6.57 -15.29
C LEU A 400 -13.05 5.82 -15.08
N ALA A 401 -13.16 5.05 -13.99
CA ALA A 401 -14.40 4.34 -13.65
C ALA A 401 -15.53 5.29 -13.21
N LEU A 402 -15.19 6.44 -12.60
CA LEU A 402 -16.15 7.45 -12.16
C LEU A 402 -16.60 8.41 -13.27
N LYS A 403 -15.82 8.56 -14.35
CA LYS A 403 -16.25 9.32 -15.53
C LYS A 403 -17.53 8.73 -16.14
N GLY A 404 -18.43 9.60 -16.60
CA GLY A 404 -19.65 9.20 -17.31
C GLY A 404 -19.32 8.52 -18.65
N ASP A 405 -20.22 7.67 -19.14
CA ASP A 405 -19.98 6.88 -20.36
C ASP A 405 -19.73 7.75 -21.61
N HIS A 406 -20.23 8.99 -21.65
CA HIS A 406 -19.97 9.94 -22.73
C HIS A 406 -18.57 10.55 -22.71
N GLU A 407 -17.96 10.65 -21.52
CA GLU A 407 -16.65 11.27 -21.31
C GLU A 407 -15.52 10.23 -21.20
N ARG A 408 -15.88 8.98 -20.84
CA ARG A 408 -14.92 7.90 -20.64
C ARG A 408 -14.34 7.44 -21.98
N VAL A 409 -13.11 7.85 -22.27
CA VAL A 409 -12.34 7.39 -23.44
C VAL A 409 -11.25 6.42 -22.99
N TRP A 410 -11.28 5.19 -23.51
CA TRP A 410 -10.21 4.21 -23.30
C TRP A 410 -9.12 4.38 -24.36
N THR A 411 -8.04 5.07 -24.02
CA THR A 411 -6.89 5.29 -24.91
C THR A 411 -5.87 4.15 -24.89
N GLY A 412 -6.01 3.19 -23.96
CA GLY A 412 -5.00 2.18 -23.67
C GLY A 412 -3.85 2.68 -22.80
N ALA A 413 -3.82 3.98 -22.46
CA ALA A 413 -2.90 4.51 -21.47
C ALA A 413 -3.29 4.03 -20.08
N TRP A 414 -2.30 3.51 -19.34
CA TRP A 414 -2.47 3.05 -17.98
C TRP A 414 -1.35 3.61 -17.11
N GLN A 415 -1.68 4.02 -15.89
CA GLN A 415 -0.71 4.57 -14.95
C GLN A 415 -0.87 3.90 -13.58
N SER A 416 0.27 3.46 -13.03
CA SER A 416 0.37 2.85 -11.71
C SER A 416 0.60 3.87 -10.60
N ASP A 417 1.50 4.82 -10.87
CA ASP A 417 1.85 5.91 -9.98
C ASP A 417 0.72 6.92 -9.88
N PHE A 418 0.47 7.42 -8.68
CA PHE A 418 -0.60 8.38 -8.40
C PHE A 418 -0.09 9.81 -8.27
N GLN A 419 1.23 10.04 -8.24
CA GLN A 419 1.77 11.39 -8.15
C GLN A 419 1.39 12.22 -9.39
N SER A 420 1.40 11.61 -10.58
CA SER A 420 0.94 12.24 -11.82
C SER A 420 -0.53 12.68 -11.78
N ILE A 421 -1.37 12.04 -10.96
CA ILE A 421 -2.78 12.42 -10.75
C ILE A 421 -2.85 13.67 -9.88
N LEU A 422 -2.01 13.74 -8.84
CA LEU A 422 -1.94 14.90 -7.95
C LEU A 422 -1.34 16.14 -8.62
N ASP A 423 -0.43 15.92 -9.58
CA ASP A 423 0.26 16.99 -10.31
C ASP A 423 -0.58 17.57 -11.46
N GLN A 424 -1.68 16.90 -11.84
CA GLN A 424 -2.61 17.49 -12.80
C GLN A 424 -3.22 18.75 -12.18
N PRO A 425 -3.18 19.90 -12.88
CA PRO A 425 -3.84 21.10 -12.39
C PRO A 425 -5.32 20.78 -12.20
N ALA A 426 -5.93 21.37 -11.16
CA ALA A 426 -7.36 21.30 -10.92
C ALA A 426 -8.15 22.08 -12.01
N GLU A 427 -7.93 21.74 -13.27
CA GLU A 427 -8.70 22.22 -14.42
C GLU A 427 -9.90 21.32 -14.59
N GLU A 428 -10.92 21.53 -13.74
CA GLU A 428 -12.31 21.12 -13.95
C GLU A 428 -13.17 21.65 -12.77
N ALA A 429 -13.16 22.98 -12.60
CA ALA A 429 -14.14 23.70 -11.77
C ALA A 429 -14.67 24.96 -12.47
N GLN A 430 -14.48 25.09 -13.79
CA GLN A 430 -14.94 26.24 -14.58
C GLN A 430 -15.43 25.80 -15.96
N THR A 431 -16.63 25.21 -16.02
CA THR A 431 -17.50 25.27 -17.23
C THR A 431 -18.90 24.76 -16.88
N ALA A 432 -19.73 25.65 -16.35
CA ALA A 432 -21.16 25.75 -16.65
C ALA A 432 -21.75 26.95 -15.91
N ASP A 433 -21.40 28.16 -16.35
CA ASP A 433 -22.28 29.31 -16.17
C ASP A 433 -23.55 29.04 -16.98
N HIS A 434 -24.56 28.45 -16.34
CA HIS A 434 -25.92 28.51 -16.86
C HIS A 434 -26.56 29.80 -16.35
N GLU A 435 -26.50 30.84 -17.18
CA GLU A 435 -27.42 31.97 -17.09
C GLU A 435 -28.86 31.43 -17.23
N GLY A 436 -29.60 31.48 -16.13
CA GLY A 436 -31.03 31.20 -16.07
C GLY A 436 -31.67 32.11 -15.01
N SER A 437 -32.55 33.00 -15.45
CA SER A 437 -33.22 34.02 -14.62
C SER A 437 -33.87 33.46 -13.34
N PRO A 438 -33.88 34.23 -12.23
CA PRO A 438 -34.64 33.87 -11.04
C PRO A 438 -36.08 34.34 -11.24
N ASN A 439 -36.98 33.44 -11.64
CA ASN A 439 -38.43 33.52 -11.40
C ASN A 439 -39.12 32.35 -12.11
N GLY A 440 -39.71 31.43 -11.33
CA GLY A 440 -40.50 30.33 -11.85
C GLY A 440 -40.61 29.19 -10.84
N ASP A 441 -41.49 29.38 -9.87
CA ASP A 441 -42.35 28.40 -9.20
C ASP A 441 -41.92 26.91 -9.18
N ASP A 442 -41.65 26.44 -7.97
CA ASP A 442 -41.96 25.09 -7.47
C ASP A 442 -41.85 23.90 -8.44
N ASP A 443 -40.67 23.27 -8.50
CA ASP A 443 -40.58 21.83 -8.70
C ASP A 443 -39.78 21.19 -7.55
N MET A 444 -40.48 20.96 -6.45
CA MET A 444 -40.02 20.13 -5.33
C MET A 444 -40.17 18.64 -5.70
N SER A 445 -39.43 18.19 -6.71
CA SER A 445 -39.30 16.76 -6.99
C SER A 445 -38.23 16.17 -6.07
N GLU A 446 -38.68 15.50 -4.99
CA GLU A 446 -37.79 14.77 -4.11
C GLU A 446 -36.89 13.81 -4.92
N PRO A 447 -35.60 13.68 -4.58
CA PRO A 447 -34.69 12.79 -5.30
C PRO A 447 -35.16 11.33 -5.27
N GLU A 448 -36.06 10.93 -4.36
CA GLU A 448 -36.70 9.61 -4.35
C GLU A 448 -37.57 9.31 -5.59
N SER A 449 -37.97 10.33 -6.37
CA SER A 449 -38.83 10.17 -7.56
C SER A 449 -38.07 10.02 -8.88
N ALA A 450 -36.73 10.04 -8.86
CA ALA A 450 -35.95 9.83 -10.08
C ALA A 450 -36.13 8.38 -10.61
N PRO A 451 -36.23 8.21 -11.94
CA PRO A 451 -36.51 6.91 -12.54
C PRO A 451 -35.46 5.86 -12.17
N PRO A 452 -35.85 4.58 -12.08
CA PRO A 452 -34.97 3.51 -11.71
C PRO A 452 -33.82 3.36 -12.73
N GLU A 453 -32.58 3.39 -12.25
CA GLU A 453 -31.40 3.18 -13.09
C GLU A 453 -31.09 1.68 -13.23
N PHE A 454 -30.87 1.23 -14.45
CA PHE A 454 -30.52 -0.15 -14.76
C PHE A 454 -29.11 -0.22 -15.32
N ASP A 455 -28.31 -1.13 -14.76
CA ASP A 455 -27.04 -1.50 -15.36
C ASP A 455 -27.32 -2.35 -16.59
N LEU A 456 -27.14 -1.77 -17.78
CA LEU A 456 -27.39 -2.43 -19.06
C LEU A 456 -26.51 -3.67 -19.29
N ARG A 457 -25.40 -3.84 -18.54
CA ARG A 457 -24.51 -4.99 -18.67
C ARG A 457 -24.96 -6.17 -17.81
N THR A 458 -25.39 -5.90 -16.58
CA THR A 458 -25.86 -6.95 -15.67
C THR A 458 -27.35 -7.19 -15.76
N GLY A 459 -28.10 -6.27 -16.39
CA GLY A 459 -29.56 -6.27 -16.45
C GLY A 459 -30.21 -6.07 -15.08
N ARG A 460 -29.44 -5.59 -14.08
CA ARG A 460 -29.90 -5.43 -12.70
C ARG A 460 -30.15 -3.97 -12.36
N TYR A 461 -31.05 -3.77 -11.42
CA TYR A 461 -31.32 -2.46 -10.84
C TYR A 461 -30.10 -1.94 -10.07
N VAL A 462 -29.70 -0.69 -10.30
CA VAL A 462 -28.62 -0.02 -9.56
C VAL A 462 -29.22 0.62 -8.31
N SER A 463 -28.99 0.01 -7.15
CA SER A 463 -29.38 0.60 -5.87
C SER A 463 -28.29 1.56 -5.37
N HIS A 464 -28.39 2.83 -5.75
CA HIS A 464 -27.58 3.87 -5.11
C HIS A 464 -27.97 3.99 -3.65
N THR A 465 -27.03 3.81 -2.72
CA THR A 465 -27.25 4.24 -1.34
C THR A 465 -27.14 5.75 -1.31
N ARG A 466 -28.21 6.44 -1.72
CA ARG A 466 -28.30 7.90 -1.66
C ARG A 466 -27.91 8.33 -0.24
N PRO A 467 -26.91 9.21 -0.07
CA PRO A 467 -26.64 9.79 1.23
C PRO A 467 -27.96 10.37 1.73
N MET A 468 -28.39 10.02 2.95
CA MET A 468 -29.45 10.75 3.64
C MET A 468 -28.92 12.16 3.95
N ARG A 469 -28.77 13.00 2.93
CA ARG A 469 -28.58 14.44 3.09
C ARG A 469 -29.96 15.05 3.26
N ASN A 470 -30.56 14.77 4.42
CA ASN A 470 -31.55 15.62 5.05
C ASN A 470 -31.67 15.16 6.52
N PRO A 471 -31.31 15.99 7.52
CA PRO A 471 -31.86 15.78 8.85
C PRO A 471 -33.38 15.84 8.71
N ALA A 472 -34.07 14.77 9.11
CA ALA A 472 -35.51 14.62 8.92
C ALA A 472 -36.26 15.93 9.24
N PRO A 473 -37.22 16.35 8.39
CA PRO A 473 -37.99 17.56 8.64
C PRO A 473 -38.67 17.41 9.99
N ARG A 474 -38.53 18.42 10.84
CA ARG A 474 -39.32 18.54 12.07
C ARG A 474 -40.78 18.65 11.63
N VAL A 475 -41.51 17.55 11.73
CA VAL A 475 -42.96 17.55 11.54
C VAL A 475 -43.57 18.40 12.66
N SER A 476 -43.89 19.65 12.34
CA SER A 476 -44.77 20.48 13.14
C SER A 476 -46.19 19.94 12.96
N ALA A 477 -46.63 19.09 13.87
CA ALA A 477 -48.02 18.66 13.92
C ALA A 477 -48.87 19.80 14.49
N GLN A 478 -49.55 20.54 13.61
CA GLN A 478 -50.80 21.23 13.94
C GLN A 478 -51.94 20.25 13.66
N GLY A 479 -52.69 19.93 14.69
CA GLY A 479 -53.84 19.04 14.64
C GLY A 479 -54.46 18.96 16.02
N ASP A 480 -55.45 19.82 16.27
CA ASP A 480 -56.35 19.78 17.40
C ASP A 480 -57.07 18.43 17.45
N ASP A 481 -56.96 17.73 18.58
CA ASP A 481 -58.06 17.01 19.23
C ASP A 481 -57.58 16.40 20.56
N ALA A 482 -58.02 17.02 21.67
CA ALA A 482 -58.08 16.38 22.98
C ALA A 482 -59.24 15.37 22.95
N VAL A 483 -59.18 14.18 23.57
CA VAL A 483 -59.42 13.99 25.02
C VAL A 483 -59.00 12.56 25.44
N SER A 484 -58.11 12.52 26.44
CA SER A 484 -57.97 11.58 27.57
C SER A 484 -57.70 10.07 27.36
N ALA A 485 -56.43 9.70 27.51
CA ALA A 485 -55.99 8.67 28.46
C ALA A 485 -54.60 9.03 29.01
N ALA A 486 -54.46 9.07 30.35
CA ALA A 486 -53.27 9.41 31.13
C ALA A 486 -52.03 8.59 30.70
N GLY A 487 -50.77 9.03 30.79
CA GLY A 487 -50.10 10.03 31.62
C GLY A 487 -48.63 9.56 31.74
N GLY A 488 -47.72 10.15 30.95
CA GLY A 488 -46.27 9.84 30.96
C GLY A 488 -45.54 10.48 29.78
N PRO A 489 -44.28 10.95 29.94
CA PRO A 489 -43.58 11.73 28.91
C PRO A 489 -43.25 10.87 27.69
N ALA A 490 -43.82 11.24 26.53
CA ALA A 490 -43.61 10.57 25.25
C ALA A 490 -42.13 10.47 24.82
N ALA A 491 -41.24 11.27 25.42
CA ALA A 491 -39.80 11.20 25.24
C ALA A 491 -39.17 9.87 25.74
N ALA A 492 -39.82 9.17 26.67
CA ALA A 492 -39.33 7.88 27.17
C ALA A 492 -39.64 6.70 26.23
N ARG A 493 -40.56 6.86 25.26
CA ARG A 493 -40.88 5.81 24.27
C ARG A 493 -39.97 5.81 23.05
N ALA A 494 -39.20 6.87 22.81
CA ALA A 494 -38.22 6.93 21.72
C ALA A 494 -36.98 6.03 21.97
N LEU A 495 -36.67 5.71 23.23
CA LEU A 495 -35.54 4.84 23.60
C LEU A 495 -35.94 3.36 23.78
N ALA A 496 -37.23 3.03 23.71
CA ALA A 496 -37.74 1.68 23.94
C ALA A 496 -38.49 1.10 22.74
N ARG A 497 -38.21 1.58 21.52
CA ARG A 497 -38.54 0.77 20.33
C ARG A 497 -37.47 -0.31 20.22
N ARG A 498 -37.69 -1.44 20.91
CA ARG A 498 -36.92 -2.67 20.68
C ARG A 498 -36.99 -2.97 19.19
N ALA A 499 -35.91 -2.76 18.46
CA ALA A 499 -35.71 -3.50 17.23
C ALA A 499 -35.71 -4.97 17.66
N LYS A 500 -36.75 -5.71 17.27
CA LYS A 500 -36.85 -7.15 17.49
C LYS A 500 -35.73 -7.80 16.69
N GLY A 501 -34.49 -7.80 17.20
CA GLY A 501 -33.33 -8.50 16.65
C GLY A 501 -33.33 -8.65 15.13
N GLU A 502 -33.62 -7.57 14.39
CA GLU A 502 -33.64 -7.63 12.94
C GLU A 502 -32.19 -7.71 12.51
N LEU A 503 -31.81 -8.93 12.11
CA LEU A 503 -30.53 -9.18 11.46
C LEU A 503 -30.48 -8.30 10.22
N ALA A 504 -29.38 -7.57 10.04
CA ALA A 504 -29.14 -6.85 8.80
C ALA A 504 -29.13 -7.87 7.65
N MET A 505 -30.14 -7.80 6.78
CA MET A 505 -30.28 -8.62 5.60
C MET A 505 -29.55 -7.94 4.46
N ILE A 506 -28.57 -8.62 3.85
CA ILE A 506 -27.84 -8.11 2.69
C ILE A 506 -28.18 -9.02 1.51
N GLY A 507 -28.90 -8.49 0.51
CA GLY A 507 -29.28 -9.25 -0.68
C GLY A 507 -30.22 -10.43 -0.41
N GLY A 508 -31.01 -10.38 0.67
CA GLY A 508 -31.96 -11.44 1.04
C GLY A 508 -31.36 -12.59 1.87
N ALA A 509 -30.06 -12.54 2.19
CA ALA A 509 -29.40 -13.48 3.09
C ALA A 509 -28.96 -12.78 4.39
N VAL A 510 -29.03 -13.52 5.50
CA VAL A 510 -28.55 -13.08 6.82
C VAL A 510 -27.03 -13.09 6.83
N SER A 511 -26.39 -12.02 7.30
CA SER A 511 -24.93 -12.00 7.47
C SER A 511 -24.47 -13.05 8.49
N PRO A 512 -23.56 -13.99 8.12
CA PRO A 512 -23.05 -15.01 9.04
C PRO A 512 -22.32 -14.42 10.24
N GLY A 513 -21.65 -13.28 10.08
CA GLY A 513 -20.99 -12.56 11.17
C GLY A 513 -21.99 -11.94 12.15
N ALA A 514 -23.11 -11.41 11.64
CA ALA A 514 -24.19 -10.91 12.48
C ALA A 514 -24.90 -12.05 13.26
N GLU A 515 -25.04 -13.22 12.64
CA GLU A 515 -25.59 -14.42 13.25
C GLU A 515 -24.65 -15.02 14.33
N PHE A 516 -23.34 -15.02 14.07
CA PHE A 516 -22.32 -15.43 15.03
C PHE A 516 -22.28 -14.50 16.25
N LEU A 517 -22.28 -13.18 16.04
CA LEU A 517 -22.32 -12.21 17.13
C LEU A 517 -23.64 -12.27 17.92
N ARG A 518 -24.75 -12.65 17.30
CA ARG A 518 -26.02 -12.87 17.99
C ARG A 518 -26.01 -14.13 18.85
N SER A 519 -25.43 -15.22 18.35
CA SER A 519 -25.46 -16.54 18.99
C SER A 519 -24.37 -16.72 20.05
N GLN A 520 -23.18 -16.14 19.86
CA GLN A 520 -22.01 -16.40 20.71
C GLN A 520 -21.63 -15.26 21.66
N ARG A 521 -22.30 -14.11 21.61
CA ARG A 521 -22.00 -13.02 22.55
C ARG A 521 -22.60 -13.32 23.92
N THR A 522 -21.74 -13.52 24.91
CA THR A 522 -22.09 -13.79 26.31
C THR A 522 -22.62 -12.54 27.05
N TRP A 523 -22.17 -11.35 26.64
CA TRP A 523 -22.59 -10.08 27.24
C TRP A 523 -23.62 -9.36 26.36
N LYS A 524 -24.87 -9.24 26.84
CA LYS A 524 -25.99 -8.59 26.13
C LYS A 524 -26.32 -7.17 26.64
N GLY A 525 -25.45 -6.58 27.46
CA GLY A 525 -25.64 -5.25 28.06
C GLY A 525 -25.98 -5.33 29.55
N LEU A 526 -25.94 -4.19 30.26
CA LEU A 526 -26.34 -4.15 31.67
C LEU A 526 -27.83 -4.50 31.81
N GLY A 527 -28.15 -5.47 32.65
CA GLY A 527 -29.53 -5.88 32.97
C GLY A 527 -30.07 -7.04 32.14
N SER A 528 -29.23 -7.76 31.40
CA SER A 528 -29.62 -8.97 30.64
C SER A 528 -29.73 -10.24 31.49
N ASP A 529 -29.43 -10.13 32.78
CA ASP A 529 -29.18 -11.24 33.69
C ASP A 529 -30.42 -11.54 34.55
N PHE A 530 -31.47 -10.73 34.41
CA PHE A 530 -32.76 -10.92 35.08
C PHE A 530 -33.72 -11.60 34.12
N ASP A 531 -33.81 -12.93 34.21
CA ASP A 531 -35.01 -13.63 33.77
C ASP A 531 -36.16 -13.11 34.63
N ILE A 532 -37.04 -12.30 34.04
CA ILE A 532 -38.25 -11.84 34.69
C ILE A 532 -39.18 -13.05 34.78
N GLN A 533 -39.02 -13.82 35.86
CA GLN A 533 -40.04 -14.74 36.33
C GLN A 533 -41.21 -13.88 36.81
N TYR A 534 -42.24 -13.79 35.96
CA TYR A 534 -43.56 -13.46 36.44
C TYR A 534 -44.05 -14.71 37.19
N ASP A 535 -43.88 -14.74 38.51
CA ASP A 535 -44.89 -15.23 39.45
C ASP A 535 -44.37 -15.18 40.91
N GLU A 536 -45.24 -14.63 41.77
CA GLU A 536 -45.36 -14.78 43.22
C GLU A 536 -44.30 -14.17 44.18
N GLU A 537 -44.73 -13.06 44.80
CA GLU A 537 -44.53 -12.64 46.20
C GLU A 537 -43.16 -12.90 46.88
N ASP A 538 -42.22 -11.96 46.72
CA ASP A 538 -41.22 -11.65 47.77
C ASP A 538 -40.72 -10.19 47.64
N PRO A 539 -40.94 -9.28 48.63
CA PRO A 539 -40.69 -7.84 48.47
C PRO A 539 -39.33 -7.38 49.03
N SER A 540 -38.25 -8.17 48.91
CA SER A 540 -36.96 -7.75 49.48
C SER A 540 -35.74 -8.29 48.75
N ASP A 541 -35.43 -7.75 47.56
CA ASP A 541 -34.03 -7.46 47.14
C ASP A 541 -33.96 -6.77 45.76
N SER A 542 -34.56 -5.58 45.64
CA SER A 542 -34.24 -4.68 44.51
C SER A 542 -33.65 -3.39 45.05
N THR A 543 -32.47 -3.04 44.53
CA THR A 543 -31.81 -1.77 44.84
C THR A 543 -32.69 -0.62 44.36
N LEU A 544 -33.08 0.26 45.30
CA LEU A 544 -33.90 1.43 45.01
C LEU A 544 -33.22 2.29 43.94
N VAL A 545 -33.92 2.52 42.82
CA VAL A 545 -33.47 3.38 41.74
C VAL A 545 -33.33 4.81 42.25
N VAL A 546 -32.11 5.36 42.22
CA VAL A 546 -31.82 6.75 42.60
C VAL A 546 -31.72 7.60 41.34
N GLU A 547 -32.37 8.77 41.36
CA GLU A 547 -32.33 9.69 40.22
C GLU A 547 -30.92 10.27 40.01
N GLY A 548 -30.40 10.14 38.79
CA GLY A 548 -29.07 10.63 38.40
C GLY A 548 -29.01 12.16 38.28
N ARG A 549 -27.81 12.73 38.47
CA ARG A 549 -27.57 14.18 38.35
C ARG A 549 -27.76 14.65 36.91
N LYS A 550 -28.46 15.76 36.70
CA LYS A 550 -28.69 16.36 35.37
C LYS A 550 -27.92 17.68 35.28
N GLY A 551 -27.33 17.97 34.12
CA GLY A 551 -26.56 19.20 33.89
C GLY A 551 -25.47 19.07 32.84
N ILE A 552 -24.82 20.18 32.51
CA ILE A 552 -23.63 20.27 31.64
C ILE A 552 -22.43 20.57 32.56
N ALA A 553 -21.21 20.21 32.18
CA ALA A 553 -19.98 20.23 33.00
C ALA A 553 -19.64 21.54 33.77
N ARG A 554 -20.42 22.61 33.60
CA ARG A 554 -20.35 23.87 34.36
C ARG A 554 -21.28 23.92 35.60
N GLY A 555 -22.02 22.87 35.92
CA GLY A 555 -22.79 22.71 37.16
C GLY A 555 -23.89 21.66 37.04
N TYR A 556 -23.90 20.68 37.95
CA TYR A 556 -24.89 19.59 37.99
C TYR A 556 -25.88 19.80 39.13
N THR A 557 -27.16 19.49 38.90
CA THR A 557 -28.20 19.48 39.94
C THR A 557 -28.74 18.07 40.16
N VAL A 558 -29.23 17.80 41.36
CA VAL A 558 -29.86 16.53 41.75
C VAL A 558 -31.33 16.79 42.06
N GLY A 559 -32.24 16.15 41.33
CA GLY A 559 -33.68 16.41 41.41
C GLY A 559 -34.07 17.85 41.01
N ASP A 560 -35.20 18.34 41.51
CA ASP A 560 -35.74 19.69 41.26
C ASP A 560 -35.09 20.79 42.13
N SER A 561 -33.95 20.49 42.75
CA SER A 561 -33.21 21.41 43.61
C SER A 561 -32.61 22.57 42.78
N ILE A 562 -32.91 23.81 43.15
CA ILE A 562 -32.45 25.02 42.43
C ILE A 562 -30.99 25.40 42.78
N GLU A 563 -30.39 24.76 43.78
CA GLU A 563 -28.99 25.03 44.16
C GLU A 563 -28.01 24.24 43.28
N LYS A 564 -27.06 24.97 42.68
CA LYS A 564 -26.00 24.42 41.83
C LYS A 564 -24.79 24.04 42.70
N HIS A 565 -24.23 22.85 42.47
CA HIS A 565 -22.93 22.42 43.01
C HIS A 565 -21.80 22.60 42.00
#